data_AF-A0A8K0K4X3-F1
#
_entry.id   AF-A0A8K0K4X3-F1
#
_cell.length_a   1.000
_cell.length_b   1.000
_cell.length_c   1.000
_cell.angle_alpha   90.00
_cell.angle_beta   90.00
_cell.angle_gamma   90.00
#
_symmetry.space_group_name_H-M   'P 1'
#
loop_
_entity.id
_entity.type
_entity.pdbx_description
1 polymer ?
#
loop_
_entity_poly.entity_id
_entity_poly.type
_entity_poly.pdbx_seq_one_letter_code
_entity_poly.pdbx_strand_id
1 'polypeptide(L)'
;MWGMVVEVVRVNYRVLKLKLRLGDKYQNILQVCTPQTGCKEEKIKDFLEILDNQIDDAPIVVTGDLNAQVGRERIRCQKIIGPHG
;
A
#
# COMPACT_ATOMS: atom_id res chain seq x y z
N MET A 1 0.82 26.80 1.62
CA MET A 1 -0.24 26.19 0.79
C MET A 1 -0.63 24.88 1.47
N TRP A 2 -1.83 24.79 2.03
CA TRP A 2 -2.28 23.60 2.74
C TRP A 2 -2.94 22.65 1.73
N GLY A 3 -2.59 21.36 1.77
CA GLY A 3 -3.24 20.34 0.95
C GLY A 3 -4.66 20.07 1.46
N MET A 4 -5.59 19.76 0.54
CA MET A 4 -6.98 19.43 0.88
C MET A 4 -7.31 18.01 0.42
N VAL A 5 -7.93 17.23 1.31
CA VAL A 5 -8.52 15.95 0.91
C VAL A 5 -9.78 16.25 0.11
N VAL A 6 -9.85 15.78 -1.14
CA VAL A 6 -11.03 15.96 -2.00
C VAL A 6 -11.88 14.69 -2.09
N GLU A 7 -11.28 13.53 -1.88
CA GLU A 7 -11.96 12.25 -1.97
C GLU A 7 -11.31 11.22 -1.05
N VAL A 8 -12.14 10.38 -0.45
CA VAL A 8 -11.73 9.22 0.35
C VAL A 8 -12.61 8.04 -0.05
N VAL A 9 -12.00 7.00 -0.59
CA VAL A 9 -12.67 5.76 -1.01
C VAL A 9 -12.13 4.60 -0.20
N ARG A 10 -13.00 3.99 0.60
CA ARG A 10 -12.70 2.73 1.27
C ARG A 10 -12.92 1.58 0.30
N VAL A 11 -11.84 1.03 -0.26
CA VAL A 11 -11.90 -0.11 -1.18
C VAL A 11 -12.27 -1.37 -0.40
N ASN A 12 -11.59 -1.62 0.73
CA ASN A 12 -11.94 -2.68 1.66
C ASN A 12 -11.40 -2.38 3.07
N TYR A 13 -11.21 -3.39 3.92
CA TYR A 13 -10.65 -3.22 5.26
C TYR A 13 -9.12 -3.06 5.29
N ARG A 14 -8.42 -3.30 4.17
CA ARG A 14 -6.96 -3.21 4.02
C ARG A 14 -6.51 -2.07 3.11
N VAL A 15 -7.38 -1.54 2.26
CA VAL A 15 -7.04 -0.57 1.21
C VAL A 15 -7.97 0.63 1.28
N LEU A 16 -7.36 1.82 1.36
CA LEU A 16 -8.01 3.13 1.34
C LEU A 16 -7.36 3.98 0.26
N LYS A 17 -8.14 4.48 -0.70
CA LYS A 17 -7.67 5.43 -1.72
C LYS A 17 -8.08 6.84 -1.31
N LEU A 18 -7.14 7.77 -1.35
CA LEU A 18 -7.38 9.19 -1.11
C LEU A 18 -6.96 9.97 -2.34
N LYS A 19 -7.70 11.03 -2.63
CA LYS A 19 -7.29 12.05 -3.59
C LYS A 19 -7.05 13.35 -2.85
N LEU A 20 -5.83 13.86 -2.97
CA LEU A 20 -5.43 15.14 -2.41
C LEU A 20 -5.35 16.18 -3.52
N ARG A 21 -5.81 17.39 -3.23
CA ARG A 21 -5.53 18.57 -4.02
C ARG A 21 -4.38 19.35 -3.38
N LEU A 22 -3.30 19.52 -4.13
CA LEU A 22 -2.08 20.23 -3.74
C LEU A 22 -1.90 21.43 -4.67
N GLY A 23 -2.56 22.54 -4.34
CA GLY A 23 -2.63 23.72 -5.22
C GLY A 23 -3.55 23.48 -6.42
N ASP A 24 -2.97 23.50 -7.62
CA ASP A 24 -3.60 23.19 -8.91
C ASP A 24 -3.45 21.71 -9.33
N LYS A 25 -2.64 20.93 -8.59
CA LYS A 25 -2.39 19.52 -8.87
C LYS A 25 -3.22 18.59 -7.99
N TYR A 26 -3.40 17.36 -8.49
CA TYR A 26 -3.97 16.25 -7.73
C TYR A 26 -2.92 15.17 -7.48
N GLN A 27 -2.97 14.54 -6.31
CA GLN A 27 -2.14 13.41 -5.93
C GLN A 27 -3.03 12.29 -5.39
N ASN A 28 -2.92 11.09 -5.96
CA ASN A 28 -3.57 9.91 -5.41
C ASN A 28 -2.66 9.29 -4.33
N ILE A 29 -3.25 8.91 -3.20
CA ILE A 29 -2.58 8.12 -2.16
C ILE A 29 -3.35 6.82 -1.98
N LEU A 30 -2.64 5.71 -1.95
CA LEU A 30 -3.20 4.41 -1.59
C LEU A 30 -2.60 3.97 -0.26
N GLN A 31 -3.40 4.03 0.80
CA GLN A 31 -3.01 3.45 2.07
C GLN A 31 -3.36 1.96 2.06
N VAL A 32 -2.37 1.13 2.36
CA VAL A 32 -2.49 -0.33 2.35
C VAL A 32 -2.05 -0.94 3.68
N CYS A 33 -2.67 -2.06 4.03
CA CYS A 33 -2.25 -2.95 5.10
C CYS A 33 -2.19 -4.37 4.54
N THR A 34 -1.00 -4.82 4.16
CA THR A 34 -0.79 -6.11 3.50
C THR A 34 -1.11 -7.28 4.45
N PRO A 35 -1.44 -8.47 3.92
CA PRO A 35 -1.57 -9.66 4.73
C PRO A 35 -0.26 -9.99 5.49
N GLN A 36 -0.39 -10.43 6.74
CA GLN A 36 0.76 -10.83 7.55
C GLN A 36 1.39 -12.13 7.06
N THR A 37 2.65 -12.37 7.44
CA THR A 37 3.34 -13.65 7.21
C THR A 37 2.52 -14.82 7.76
N GLY A 38 2.42 -15.91 6.99
CA GLY A 38 1.64 -17.10 7.37
C GLY A 38 0.15 -17.02 7.00
N CYS A 39 -0.30 -15.95 6.33
CA CYS A 39 -1.62 -15.94 5.71
C CYS A 39 -1.71 -16.99 4.60
N LYS A 40 -2.92 -17.47 4.32
CA LYS A 40 -3.17 -18.34 3.16
C LYS A 40 -2.77 -17.62 1.87
N GLU A 41 -2.11 -18.33 0.96
CA GLU A 41 -1.64 -17.78 -0.32
C GLU A 41 -2.78 -17.12 -1.13
N GLU A 42 -3.98 -17.70 -1.08
CA GLU A 42 -5.21 -17.14 -1.67
C GLU A 42 -5.47 -15.71 -1.21
N LYS A 43 -5.36 -15.44 0.10
CA LYS A 43 -5.57 -14.08 0.64
C LYS A 43 -4.49 -13.09 0.21
N ILE A 44 -3.29 -13.58 -0.09
CA ILE A 44 -2.21 -12.75 -0.64
C ILE A 44 -2.53 -12.42 -2.10
N LYS A 45 -2.96 -13.40 -2.89
CA LYS A 45 -3.38 -13.20 -4.29
C LYS A 45 -4.56 -12.24 -4.40
N ASP A 46 -5.61 -12.45 -3.62
CA ASP A 46 -6.78 -11.57 -3.59
C ASP A 46 -6.38 -10.12 -3.25
N PHE A 47 -5.45 -9.94 -2.30
CA PHE A 47 -4.95 -8.63 -1.95
C PHE A 47 -4.16 -7.98 -3.09
N LEU A 48 -3.29 -8.73 -3.77
CA LEU A 48 -2.50 -8.24 -4.89
C LEU A 48 -3.39 -7.87 -6.08
N GLU A 49 -4.42 -8.66 -6.38
CA GLU A 49 -5.39 -8.34 -7.43
C GLU A 49 -6.18 -7.07 -7.11
N ILE A 50 -6.60 -6.89 -5.85
CA ILE A 50 -7.24 -5.64 -5.42
C ILE A 50 -6.27 -4.46 -5.57
N LEU A 51 -5.01 -4.62 -5.17
CA LEU A 51 -3.99 -3.57 -5.26
C LEU A 51 -3.75 -3.15 -6.72
N ASP A 52 -3.58 -4.13 -7.60
CA ASP A 52 -3.34 -3.91 -9.03
C ASP A 52 -4.52 -3.16 -9.67
N ASN A 53 -5.75 -3.54 -9.35
CA ASN A 53 -6.96 -2.85 -9.80
C ASN A 53 -7.10 -1.40 -9.31
N GLN A 54 -6.34 -0.97 -8.30
CA GLN A 54 -6.36 0.41 -7.79
C GLN A 54 -5.24 1.29 -8.34
N ILE A 55 -4.18 0.68 -8.87
CA ILE A 55 -3.05 1.37 -9.49
C ILE A 55 -3.45 1.69 -10.93
N ASP A 56 -3.56 2.98 -11.22
CA ASP A 56 -3.85 3.51 -12.55
C ASP A 56 -2.60 4.21 -13.11
N ASP A 57 -2.65 4.66 -14.37
CA ASP A 57 -1.55 5.39 -15.00
C ASP A 57 -1.28 6.78 -14.37
N ALA A 58 -2.08 7.21 -13.40
CA ALA A 58 -1.87 8.48 -12.72
C ALA A 58 -0.81 8.35 -11.62
N PRO A 59 -0.05 9.44 -11.33
CA PRO A 59 0.89 9.43 -10.21
C PRO A 59 0.21 9.05 -8.89
N ILE A 60 0.64 7.94 -8.30
CA ILE A 60 0.11 7.41 -7.05
C ILE A 60 1.22 7.16 -6.03
N VAL A 61 0.96 7.51 -4.78
CA VAL A 61 1.83 7.18 -3.64
C VAL A 61 1.19 6.03 -2.88
N VAL A 62 1.87 4.89 -2.82
CA VAL A 62 1.44 3.74 -2.00
C VAL A 62 2.15 3.82 -0.65
N THR A 63 1.39 3.71 0.44
CA THR A 63 1.92 3.84 1.81
C THR A 63 1.15 2.96 2.79
N GLY A 64 1.70 2.70 3.97
CA GLY A 64 1.07 1.92 5.04
C GLY A 64 1.91 0.74 5.50
N ASP A 65 1.27 -0.22 6.16
CA ASP A 65 1.95 -1.40 6.65
C ASP A 65 2.07 -2.45 5.54
N LEU A 66 3.26 -2.53 4.95
CA LEU A 66 3.55 -3.47 3.88
C LEU A 66 3.92 -4.87 4.39
N ASN A 67 4.06 -5.08 5.70
CA ASN A 67 4.55 -6.34 6.31
C ASN A 67 5.78 -6.93 5.57
N ALA A 68 6.64 -6.04 5.06
CA ALA A 68 7.85 -6.41 4.36
C ALA A 68 8.76 -7.25 5.29
N GLN A 69 9.12 -8.44 4.85
CA GLN A 69 10.04 -9.34 5.51
C GLN A 69 11.46 -8.82 5.38
N VAL A 70 12.10 -8.59 6.52
CA VAL A 70 13.53 -8.28 6.55
C VAL A 70 14.32 -9.59 6.72
N GLY A 71 15.10 -9.96 5.71
CA GLY A 71 15.98 -11.14 5.74
C GLY A 71 15.24 -12.49 5.69
N ARG A 72 16.00 -13.60 5.76
CA ARG A 72 15.46 -14.98 5.86
C ARG A 72 15.32 -15.46 7.30
N GLU A 73 16.08 -14.88 8.23
CA GLU A 73 16.11 -15.24 9.64
C GLU A 73 15.77 -14.02 10.47
N ARG A 74 14.99 -14.19 11.56
CA ARG A 74 14.56 -13.13 12.49
C ARG A 74 15.72 -12.57 13.34
N ILE A 75 16.80 -12.15 12.70
CA ILE A 75 17.94 -11.53 13.37
C ILE A 75 17.73 -10.01 13.27
N ARG A 76 17.76 -9.33 14.41
CA ARG A 76 17.36 -7.94 14.66
C ARG A 76 18.03 -6.84 13.80
N CYS A 77 18.84 -7.19 12.80
CA CYS A 77 19.32 -6.27 11.79
C CYS A 77 19.88 -7.07 10.61
N GLN A 78 19.14 -7.17 9.51
CA GLN A 78 19.71 -7.44 8.18
C GLN A 78 19.18 -6.38 7.22
N LYS A 79 19.99 -6.03 6.21
CA LYS A 79 19.71 -4.94 5.29
C LYS A 79 18.34 -5.09 4.63
N ILE A 80 17.52 -4.05 4.86
CA ILE A 80 16.49 -3.43 4.02
C ILE A 80 15.89 -4.37 2.94
N ILE A 81 14.78 -5.03 3.31
CA ILE A 81 13.82 -5.76 2.45
C ILE A 81 14.39 -7.07 1.86
N GLY A 82 13.78 -8.20 2.23
CA GLY A 82 14.11 -9.52 1.71
C GLY A 82 13.63 -9.69 0.26
N PRO A 83 14.10 -10.73 -0.46
CA PRO A 83 13.76 -10.96 -1.87
C PRO A 83 12.26 -11.24 -2.13
N HIS A 84 11.48 -11.42 -1.06
CA HIS A 84 10.04 -11.69 -1.12
C HIS A 84 9.19 -10.52 -0.59
N GLY A 85 9.82 -9.36 -0.36
CA GLY A 85 9.18 -8.20 0.24
C GLY A 85 9.21 -8.29 1.74
#